data_AF-A0A9D5ZTN2-F1
#
_entry.id   AF-A0A9D5ZTN2-F1
#
_cell.length_a   1.000
_cell.length_b   1.000
_cell.length_c   1.000
_cell.angle_alpha   90.00
_cell.angle_beta   90.00
_cell.angle_gamma   90.00
#
_symmetry.space_group_name_H-M   'P 1'
#
loop_
_entity.id
_entity.type
_entity.pdbx_description
1 polymer ?
#
loop_
_entity_poly.entity_id
_entity_poly.type
_entity_poly.pdbx_seq_one_letter_code
_entity_poly.pdbx_strand_id
1 'polypeptide(L)' 'MNLKEKLSKITLIVTDFDGVLTDNKVHVSEIGTETVVCSRADGFAVGLFRSIGIDVVLNPA' A
#
# COMPACT_ATOMS: atom_id res chain seq x y z
N MET A 1 25.54 6.88 -3.07
CA MET A 1 24.64 6.60 -1.93
C MET A 1 23.87 5.34 -2.24
N ASN A 2 24.00 4.29 -1.41
CA ASN A 2 23.31 3.02 -1.62
C ASN A 2 21.84 3.11 -1.20
N LEU A 3 21.05 2.07 -1.49
CA LEU A 3 19.62 2.08 -1.19
C LEU A 3 19.34 2.16 0.32
N LYS A 4 20.11 1.46 1.17
CA LYS A 4 19.93 1.52 2.64
C LYS A 4 20.14 2.94 3.16
N GLU A 5 21.16 3.63 2.67
CA GLU A 5 21.45 5.02 3.04
C GLU A 5 20.29 5.95 2.66
N LYS A 6 19.69 5.76 1.47
CA LYS A 6 18.52 6.54 1.03
C LYS A 6 17.29 6.29 1.90
N LEU A 7 17.08 5.05 2.34
CA LEU A 7 15.91 4.67 3.14
C LEU A 7 16.04 5.02 4.63
N SER A 8 17.26 5.21 5.14
CA SER A 8 17.55 5.37 6.58
C SER A 8 16.84 6.53 7.30
N LYS A 9 16.32 7.52 6.56
CA LYS A 9 15.65 8.71 7.11
C LYS A 9 14.17 8.81 6.73
N ILE A 10 13.62 7.77 6.09
CA ILE A 10 12.22 7.77 5.68
C ILE A 10 11.34 7.63 6.92
N THR A 11 10.43 8.59 7.10
CA THR A 11 9.43 8.60 8.17
C THR A 11 8.01 8.53 7.64
N LEU A 12 7.83 8.56 6.32
CA LEU A 12 6.53 8.54 5.65
C LEU A 12 6.62 7.74 4.35
N ILE A 13 5.67 6.83 4.18
CA ILE A 13 5.39 6.13 2.93
C ILE A 13 4.06 6.66 2.40
N VAL A 14 4.09 7.21 1.20
CA VAL A 14 2.89 7.54 0.43
C VAL A 14 2.79 6.51 -0.69
N THR A 15 1.66 5.82 -0.76
CA THR A 15 1.44 4.78 -1.77
C THR A 15 0.10 4.99 -2.45
N ASP A 16 0.04 4.63 -3.72
CA ASP A 16 -1.23 4.49 -4.42
C ASP A 16 -1.88 3.16 -4.04
N PHE A 17 -3.16 3.00 -4.38
CA PHE A 17 -3.88 1.75 -4.20
C PHE A 17 -3.87 0.93 -5.48
N ASP A 18 -4.47 1.45 -6.56
CA ASP A 18 -4.64 0.70 -7.80
C ASP A 18 -3.33 0.54 -8.57
N GLY A 19 -2.98 -0.71 -8.89
CA GLY A 19 -1.72 -1.05 -9.56
C GLY A 19 -0.47 -0.94 -8.69
N VAL A 20 -0.61 -0.62 -7.40
CA VAL A 20 0.48 -0.66 -6.42
C VAL A 20 0.17 -1.68 -5.31
N LEU A 21 -0.93 -1.52 -4.59
CA LEU A 21 -1.40 -2.46 -3.56
C LEU A 21 -2.39 -3.51 -4.13
N THR A 22 -2.80 -3.34 -5.37
CA THR A 22 -3.62 -4.27 -6.15
C THR A 22 -2.94 -4.58 -7.49
N ASP A 23 -3.41 -5.59 -8.21
CA ASP A 23 -2.90 -5.94 -9.55
C ASP A 23 -3.55 -5.13 -10.69
N ASN A 24 -4.15 -3.98 -10.36
CA ASN A 24 -4.86 -3.09 -11.28
C ASN A 24 -6.04 -3.78 -12.01
N LYS A 25 -6.69 -4.75 -11.35
CA LYS A 25 -7.89 -5.41 -11.86
C LYS A 25 -9.03 -5.34 -10.85
N VAL A 26 -10.24 -5.34 -11.39
CA VAL A 26 -11.49 -5.42 -10.63
C VAL A 26 -12.26 -6.67 -11.06
N HIS A 27 -12.87 -7.35 -10.09
CA HIS A 27 -13.89 -8.35 -10.32
C HIS A 27 -15.26 -7.67 -10.29
N VAL A 28 -16.05 -7.83 -11.34
CA VAL A 28 -17.39 -7.27 -11.43
C VAL A 28 -18.41 -8.40 -11.32
N SER A 29 -19.34 -8.30 -10.36
CA SER A 29 -20.42 -9.27 -10.19
C SER A 29 -21.54 -9.06 -11.21
N GLU A 30 -22.45 -10.03 -11.34
CA GLU A 30 -23.60 -9.95 -12.25
C GLU A 30 -24.55 -8.78 -11.96
N ILE A 31 -24.53 -8.25 -10.73
CA ILE A 31 -25.32 -7.08 -10.31
C ILE A 31 -24.51 -5.77 -10.35
N GLY A 32 -23.31 -5.79 -10.93
CA GLY A 32 -22.46 -4.61 -11.08
C GLY A 32 -21.65 -4.22 -9.85
N THR A 33 -21.54 -5.09 -8.84
CA THR A 33 -20.67 -4.84 -7.68
C THR A 33 -19.21 -5.09 -8.05
N GLU A 34 -18.36 -4.10 -7.84
CA GLU A 34 -16.91 -4.23 -8.03
C GLU A 34 -16.22 -4.70 -6.75
N THR A 35 -15.24 -5.59 -6.88
CA THR A 35 -14.39 -6.07 -5.79
C THR A 35 -12.95 -6.17 -6.27
N VAL A 36 -12.02 -5.69 -5.44
CA VAL A 36 -10.58 -5.75 -5.67
C VAL A 36 -9.95 -6.80 -4.77
N VAL A 37 -8.89 -7.44 -5.26
CA VAL A 37 -8.06 -8.34 -4.46
C VAL A 37 -6.83 -7.57 -3.99
N CYS A 38 -6.59 -7.58 -2.69
CA CYS A 38 -5.41 -6.97 -2.08
C CYS A 38 -4.70 -7.93 -1.12
N SER A 39 -3.44 -7.64 -0.81
CA SER A 39 -2.59 -8.48 0.03
C SER A 39 -2.83 -8.24 1.52
N ARG A 40 -3.14 -9.30 2.27
CA ARG A 40 -3.19 -9.25 3.73
C ARG A 40 -1.81 -8.96 4.35
N ALA A 41 -0.73 -9.37 3.68
CA ALA A 41 0.62 -9.11 4.15
C ALA A 41 0.95 -7.61 4.10
N ASP A 42 0.44 -6.89 3.09
CA ASP A 42 0.65 -5.44 2.96
C ASP A 42 -0.11 -4.69 4.07
N GLY A 43 -1.34 -5.14 4.38
CA GLY A 43 -2.09 -4.63 5.53
C GLY A 43 -1.35 -4.83 6.87
N PHE A 44 -0.68 -5.97 7.05
CA PHE A 44 0.18 -6.20 8.22
C PHE A 44 1.42 -5.30 8.22
N ALA A 45 2.05 -5.11 7.06
CA ALA A 45 3.22 -4.26 6.91
C ALA A 45 2.94 -2.79 7.31
N VAL A 46 1.74 -2.27 7.03
CA VAL A 46 1.32 -0.93 7.50
C VAL A 46 1.40 -0.83 9.03
N GLY A 47 0.93 -1.85 9.75
CA GLY A 47 1.02 -1.91 11.21
C GLY A 47 2.46 -1.97 11.69
N LEU A 48 3.30 -2.76 11.01
CA LEU A 48 4.73 -2.86 11.31
C LEU A 48 5.44 -1.51 11.12
N PHE A 49 5.24 -0.83 9.98
CA PHE A 49 5.84 0.48 9.71
C PHE A 49 5.44 1.52 10.75
N ARG A 50 4.16 1.60 11.11
CA ARG A 50 3.69 2.50 12.16
C ARG A 50 4.32 2.20 13.51
N SER A 51 4.51 0.93 13.85
CA SER A 51 5.15 0.52 15.11
C SER A 51 6.62 0.96 15.24
N ILE A 52 7.29 1.22 14.11
CA ILE A 52 8.68 1.73 14.07
C ILE A 52 8.76 3.22 13.73
N GLY A 53 7.64 3.95 13.81
CA GLY A 53 7.60 5.40 13.60
C GLY A 53 7.62 5.84 12.12
N ILE A 54 7.21 4.95 11.21
CA ILE A 54 7.02 5.27 9.79
C ILE A 54 5.52 5.31 9.50
N ASP A 55 5.01 6.49 9.18
CA ASP A 55 3.62 6.65 8.80
C ASP A 55 3.38 6.12 7.38
N VAL A 56 2.17 5.62 7.14
CA VAL A 56 1.73 5.15 5.81
C VAL A 56 0.41 5.80 5.47
N VAL A 57 0.39 6.44 4.30
CA VAL A 57 -0.75 7.19 3.78
C VAL A 57 -1.08 6.68 2.38
N LEU A 58 -2.36 6.41 2.14
CA LEU A 58 -2.89 6.16 0.80
C LEU A 58 -3.09 7.48 0.08
N ASN A 59 -2.67 7.54 -1.17
CA ASN A 59 -2.92 8.69 -2.04
C ASN A 59 -4.43 8.83 -2.28
N PRO A 60 -5.04 10.01 -2.05
CA PRO A 60 -6.48 10.22 -2.22
C PRO A 60 -6.90 10.52 -3.67
N ALA A 61 -6.13 10.06 -4.67
CA ALA A 61 -6.38 10.35 -6.08
C ALA A 61 -7.81 9.99 -6.52
#